data_AF-A0A8B6LWF0-F1
#
_entry.id   AF-A0A8B6LWF0-F1
#
_cell.length_a   1.000
_cell.length_b   1.000
_cell.length_c   1.000
_cell.angle_alpha   90.00
_cell.angle_beta   90.00
_cell.angle_gamma   90.00
#
_symmetry.space_group_name_H-M   'P 1'
#
loop_
_entity.id
_entity.type
_entity.pdbx_description
1 polymer ?
#
loop_
_entity_poly.entity_id
_entity_poly.type
_entity_poly.pdbx_seq_one_letter_code
_entity_poly.pdbx_strand_id
1 'polypeptide(L)'
;MQSQTLHKSISAAVFESFLEALAGHLQLESGESLPDGVGDVDSGGVPVSLAVQRSQRFVAARWACVDENGLAQHETFFVQPKGIAARTGYRIRRYAGPLSPFHAPDGGGTRLEAPAWWSAATATGAPIETGTLPTFVELLATLCGEGRVKSTNPELLARLNAQEDEANYLLTLLDEQKRQLKQYRARLRSLEAATGNADAQADEVVVDIDGRLPDLESLPAWAAENRERIVVLPRALNGVKKSRYERPEVVCAAFELLAGTYRDTRLGLAKAEDLDAAMSVHGLKLEGSVGASIAGEQGSAYFVRWDGRRRMLDLHLLKGGGRDERYCMRLYFFWDAESSRVVVGSGVAHLANSLS
;
A
#
# COMPACT_ATOMS: atom_id res chain seq x y z
N MET A 1 -14.83 -19.41 -23.84
CA MET A 1 -15.60 -18.47 -22.98
C MET A 1 -16.63 -17.77 -23.86
N GLN A 2 -17.91 -17.88 -23.55
CA GLN A 2 -18.97 -17.16 -24.26
C GLN A 2 -19.43 -15.98 -23.39
N SER A 3 -19.47 -14.78 -23.97
CA SER A 3 -19.88 -13.54 -23.31
C SER A 3 -20.97 -12.89 -24.14
N GLN A 4 -22.05 -12.45 -23.50
CA GLN A 4 -23.16 -11.77 -24.16
C GLN A 4 -23.42 -10.41 -23.52
N THR A 5 -23.85 -9.43 -24.32
CA THR A 5 -24.04 -8.04 -23.91
C THR A 5 -25.29 -7.46 -24.56
N LEU A 6 -26.10 -6.74 -23.77
CA LEU A 6 -27.35 -6.11 -24.20
C LEU A 6 -27.41 -4.67 -23.68
N HIS A 7 -27.73 -3.71 -24.54
CA HIS A 7 -27.79 -2.28 -24.22
C HIS A 7 -29.17 -1.68 -24.55
N LYS A 8 -29.64 -0.73 -23.73
CA LYS A 8 -30.86 0.06 -23.98
C LYS A 8 -30.71 1.52 -23.55
N SER A 9 -31.33 2.41 -24.32
CA SER A 9 -31.61 3.80 -23.95
C SER A 9 -32.99 3.91 -23.29
N ILE A 10 -33.11 4.64 -22.18
CA ILE A 10 -34.29 4.69 -21.32
C ILE A 10 -34.65 6.15 -20.96
N SER A 11 -35.94 6.41 -20.72
CA SER A 11 -36.45 7.71 -20.28
C SER A 11 -36.01 8.06 -18.84
N ALA A 12 -36.16 9.35 -18.48
CA ALA A 12 -35.52 9.97 -17.32
C ALA A 12 -36.08 9.62 -15.92
N ALA A 13 -37.16 8.85 -15.84
CA ALA A 13 -37.93 8.60 -14.61
C ALA A 13 -37.64 7.23 -13.96
N VAL A 14 -36.53 6.58 -14.31
CA VAL A 14 -36.38 5.12 -14.14
C VAL A 14 -35.30 4.70 -13.12
N PHE A 15 -34.52 5.62 -12.57
CA PHE A 15 -33.40 5.24 -11.70
C PHE A 15 -33.82 4.52 -10.41
N GLU A 16 -34.75 5.08 -9.63
CA GLU A 16 -35.22 4.43 -8.38
C GLU A 16 -35.96 3.13 -8.67
N SER A 17 -36.78 3.09 -9.73
CA SER A 17 -37.45 1.86 -10.17
C SER A 17 -36.45 0.77 -10.59
N PHE A 18 -35.32 1.17 -11.21
CA PHE A 18 -34.25 0.24 -11.56
C PHE A 18 -33.53 -0.28 -10.31
N LEU A 19 -33.23 0.58 -9.35
CA LEU A 19 -32.62 0.19 -8.07
C LEU A 19 -33.53 -0.78 -7.31
N GLU A 20 -34.83 -0.50 -7.24
CA GLU A 20 -35.78 -1.37 -6.55
C GLU A 20 -35.95 -2.72 -7.26
N ALA A 21 -36.01 -2.73 -8.59
CA ALA A 21 -36.05 -3.98 -9.36
C ALA A 21 -34.77 -4.80 -9.20
N LEU A 22 -33.61 -4.15 -9.15
CA LEU A 22 -32.32 -4.79 -8.91
C LEU A 22 -32.24 -5.35 -7.49
N ALA A 23 -32.66 -4.58 -6.48
CA ALA A 23 -32.70 -5.01 -5.10
C ALA A 23 -33.63 -6.22 -4.92
N GLY A 24 -34.85 -6.16 -5.48
CA GLY A 24 -35.79 -7.28 -5.45
C GLY A 24 -35.26 -8.53 -6.16
N HIS A 25 -34.59 -8.38 -7.31
CA HIS A 25 -33.95 -9.51 -7.99
C HIS A 25 -32.84 -10.15 -7.15
N LEU A 26 -32.03 -9.32 -6.50
CA LEU A 26 -30.94 -9.73 -5.62
C LEU A 26 -31.42 -9.97 -4.19
N GLN A 27 -32.72 -10.06 -3.90
CA GLN A 27 -33.23 -10.31 -2.54
C GLN A 27 -32.61 -9.39 -1.46
N LEU A 28 -32.28 -8.15 -1.83
CA LEU A 28 -31.80 -7.11 -0.93
C LEU A 28 -33.03 -6.42 -0.31
N GLU A 29 -32.88 -5.84 0.89
CA GLU A 29 -34.01 -5.30 1.65
C GLU A 29 -34.82 -4.24 0.90
N SER A 30 -34.15 -3.32 0.19
CA SER A 30 -34.77 -2.31 -0.68
C SER A 30 -33.70 -1.61 -1.53
N GLY A 31 -34.09 -1.02 -2.67
CA GLY A 31 -33.23 -0.11 -3.43
C GLY A 31 -32.85 1.16 -2.65
N GLU A 32 -33.70 1.62 -1.73
CA GLU A 32 -33.42 2.77 -0.87
C GLU A 32 -32.35 2.48 0.18
N SER A 33 -32.25 1.24 0.67
CA SER A 33 -31.28 0.86 1.71
C SER A 33 -29.86 0.61 1.18
N LEU A 34 -29.66 0.59 -0.15
CA LEU A 34 -28.34 0.42 -0.75
C LEU A 34 -27.44 1.62 -0.44
N PRO A 35 -26.24 1.42 0.16
CA PRO A 35 -25.35 2.53 0.49
C PRO A 35 -24.80 3.20 -0.78
N ASP A 36 -24.72 4.54 -0.78
CA ASP A 36 -23.92 5.27 -1.76
C ASP A 36 -22.44 4.91 -1.60
N GLY A 37 -21.70 4.79 -2.70
CA GLY A 37 -20.30 4.38 -2.72
C GLY A 37 -20.11 3.00 -3.35
N VAL A 38 -18.97 2.37 -3.03
CA VAL A 38 -18.61 1.04 -3.54
C VAL A 38 -18.39 0.08 -2.38
N GLY A 39 -19.00 -1.09 -2.48
CA GLY A 39 -18.89 -2.15 -1.49
C GLY A 39 -19.50 -3.45 -1.96
N ASP A 40 -19.44 -4.44 -1.10
CA ASP A 40 -20.10 -5.72 -1.27
C ASP A 40 -21.29 -5.81 -0.32
N VAL A 41 -22.40 -6.36 -0.79
CA VAL A 41 -23.59 -6.67 0.02
C VAL A 41 -23.89 -8.16 -0.07
N ASP A 42 -24.40 -8.72 1.02
CA ASP A 42 -24.82 -10.13 1.05
C ASP A 42 -26.27 -10.25 0.57
N SER A 43 -26.49 -11.13 -0.39
CA SER A 43 -27.75 -11.38 -1.08
C SER A 43 -28.05 -12.88 -0.96
N GLY A 44 -28.69 -13.26 0.15
CA GLY A 44 -29.07 -14.67 0.38
C GLY A 44 -27.90 -15.66 0.28
N GLY A 45 -26.67 -15.25 0.66
CA GLY A 45 -25.47 -16.07 0.58
C GLY A 45 -24.66 -15.93 -0.72
N VAL A 46 -25.08 -15.03 -1.63
CA VAL A 46 -24.31 -14.67 -2.83
C VAL A 46 -23.70 -13.28 -2.62
N PRO A 47 -22.36 -13.12 -2.72
CA PRO A 47 -21.75 -11.80 -2.64
C PRO A 47 -22.08 -10.99 -3.91
N VAL A 48 -22.63 -9.79 -3.72
CA VAL A 48 -22.87 -8.82 -4.78
C VAL A 48 -21.96 -7.63 -4.59
N SER A 49 -21.08 -7.37 -5.57
CA SER A 49 -20.35 -6.11 -5.63
C SER A 49 -21.23 -5.04 -6.24
N LEU A 50 -21.39 -3.92 -5.54
CA LEU A 50 -22.26 -2.80 -5.91
C LEU A 50 -21.49 -1.47 -5.90
N ALA A 51 -21.87 -0.61 -6.83
CA ALA A 51 -21.40 0.76 -6.94
C ALA A 51 -22.63 1.65 -7.16
N VAL A 52 -22.99 2.49 -6.19
CA VAL A 52 -24.18 3.35 -6.26
C VAL A 52 -23.75 4.81 -6.07
N GLN A 53 -24.24 5.70 -6.93
CA GLN A 53 -24.07 7.14 -6.78
C GLN A 53 -25.35 7.86 -7.19
N ARG A 54 -26.23 8.11 -6.21
CA ARG A 54 -27.54 8.73 -6.43
C ARG A 54 -27.46 10.13 -7.03
N SER A 55 -26.46 10.93 -6.61
CA SER A 55 -26.22 12.28 -7.17
C SER A 55 -26.00 12.29 -8.68
N GLN A 56 -25.51 11.19 -9.26
CA GLN A 56 -25.30 11.03 -10.70
C GLN A 56 -26.27 10.04 -11.34
N ARG A 57 -27.24 9.53 -10.57
CA ARG A 57 -28.16 8.47 -11.00
C ARG A 57 -27.40 7.31 -11.66
N PHE A 58 -26.37 6.87 -10.96
CA PHE A 58 -25.50 5.78 -11.38
C PHE A 58 -25.67 4.58 -10.45
N VAL A 59 -25.77 3.39 -11.04
CA VAL A 59 -25.58 2.13 -10.34
C VAL A 59 -24.83 1.15 -11.25
N ALA A 60 -23.92 0.37 -10.70
CA ALA A 60 -23.42 -0.86 -11.31
C ALA A 60 -23.41 -1.98 -10.28
N ALA A 61 -23.70 -3.20 -10.73
CA ALA A 61 -23.69 -4.37 -9.89
C ALA A 61 -23.06 -5.56 -10.62
N ARG A 62 -22.34 -6.38 -9.86
CA ARG A 62 -21.74 -7.63 -10.31
C ARG A 62 -21.98 -8.72 -9.27
N TRP A 63 -22.46 -9.86 -9.73
CA TRP A 63 -22.66 -11.04 -8.89
C TRP A 63 -22.39 -12.31 -9.70
N ALA A 64 -22.22 -13.43 -9.00
CA ALA A 64 -22.08 -14.73 -9.61
C ALA A 64 -23.21 -15.65 -9.15
N CYS A 65 -23.74 -16.46 -10.05
CA CYS A 65 -24.65 -17.54 -9.69
C CYS A 65 -24.17 -18.86 -10.30
N VAL A 66 -24.58 -19.95 -9.67
CA VAL A 66 -24.37 -21.30 -10.22
C VAL A 66 -25.71 -21.77 -10.76
N ASP A 67 -25.76 -22.10 -12.05
CA ASP A 67 -26.92 -22.69 -12.69
C ASP A 67 -26.58 -24.08 -13.26
N GLU A 68 -27.55 -24.70 -13.92
CA GLU A 68 -27.42 -26.02 -14.56
C GLU A 68 -26.28 -26.09 -15.59
N ASN A 69 -25.81 -24.95 -16.10
CA ASN A 69 -24.74 -24.83 -17.08
C ASN A 69 -23.40 -24.38 -16.45
N GLY A 70 -23.31 -24.32 -15.12
CA GLY A 70 -22.10 -23.98 -14.36
C GLY A 70 -22.11 -22.57 -13.77
N LEU A 71 -20.92 -22.03 -13.53
CA LEU A 71 -20.76 -20.71 -12.93
C LEU A 71 -21.00 -19.62 -13.98
N ALA A 72 -21.92 -18.70 -13.71
CA ALA A 72 -22.18 -17.52 -14.51
C ALA A 72 -21.92 -16.24 -13.70
N GLN A 73 -21.17 -15.30 -14.29
CA GLN A 73 -21.02 -13.96 -13.76
C GLN A 73 -21.96 -13.01 -14.50
N HIS A 74 -22.68 -12.23 -13.72
CA HIS A 74 -23.67 -11.27 -14.17
C HIS A 74 -23.17 -9.86 -13.85
N GLU A 75 -23.32 -8.96 -14.81
CA GLU A 75 -22.98 -7.55 -14.66
C GLU A 75 -24.11 -6.71 -15.21
N THR A 76 -24.47 -5.65 -14.49
CA THR A 76 -25.41 -4.65 -14.97
C THR A 76 -24.98 -3.26 -14.55
N PHE A 77 -25.42 -2.26 -15.30
CA PHE A 77 -25.31 -0.87 -14.89
C PHE A 77 -26.50 -0.06 -15.36
N PHE A 78 -26.72 1.07 -14.71
CA PHE A 78 -27.56 2.16 -15.15
C PHE A 78 -26.83 3.46 -14.90
N VAL A 79 -26.87 4.37 -15.86
CA VAL A 79 -26.33 5.73 -15.71
C VAL A 79 -27.29 6.71 -16.37
N GLN A 80 -27.60 7.79 -15.66
CA GLN A 80 -28.34 8.91 -16.23
C GLN A 80 -27.69 10.25 -15.85
N PRO A 81 -26.71 10.71 -16.63
CA PRO A 81 -26.12 12.02 -16.44
C PRO A 81 -27.15 13.13 -16.68
N LYS A 82 -26.97 14.28 -16.01
CA LYS A 82 -27.87 15.42 -16.15
C LYS A 82 -27.97 15.88 -17.61
N GLY A 83 -29.17 15.90 -18.16
CA GLY A 83 -29.44 16.34 -19.54
C GLY A 83 -29.14 15.31 -20.63
N ILE A 84 -28.78 14.06 -20.26
CA ILE A 84 -28.53 12.96 -21.20
C ILE A 84 -29.56 11.85 -20.95
N ALA A 85 -29.98 11.15 -22.01
CA ALA A 85 -30.84 9.97 -21.89
C ALA A 85 -30.16 8.89 -21.03
N ALA A 86 -30.95 8.16 -20.25
CA ALA A 86 -30.41 7.10 -19.41
C ALA A 86 -29.90 5.95 -20.28
N ARG A 87 -28.82 5.31 -19.84
CA ARG A 87 -28.26 4.12 -20.46
C ARG A 87 -28.16 3.00 -19.46
N THR A 88 -28.47 1.80 -19.89
CA THR A 88 -28.26 0.59 -19.10
C THR A 88 -27.71 -0.51 -19.96
N GLY A 89 -26.92 -1.37 -19.34
CA GLY A 89 -26.38 -2.56 -19.95
C GLY A 89 -26.54 -3.76 -19.04
N TYR A 90 -26.64 -4.93 -19.67
CA TYR A 90 -26.59 -6.21 -18.98
C TYR A 90 -25.67 -7.17 -19.71
N ARG A 91 -24.84 -7.87 -18.95
CA ARG A 91 -23.85 -8.81 -19.45
C ARG A 91 -23.88 -10.09 -18.63
N ILE A 92 -23.76 -11.22 -19.34
CA ILE A 92 -23.51 -12.53 -18.73
C ILE A 92 -22.21 -13.08 -19.31
N ARG A 93 -21.34 -13.58 -18.44
CA ARG A 93 -20.14 -14.36 -18.78
C ARG A 93 -20.23 -15.73 -18.12
N ARG A 94 -20.25 -16.79 -18.94
CA ARG A 94 -20.27 -18.17 -18.45
C ARG A 94 -18.86 -18.74 -18.38
N TYR A 95 -18.54 -19.40 -17.27
CA TYR A 95 -17.30 -20.12 -17.05
C TYR A 95 -17.55 -21.61 -17.27
N ALA A 96 -16.80 -22.23 -18.17
CA ALA A 96 -16.88 -23.68 -18.35
C ALA A 96 -16.33 -24.36 -17.09
N GLY A 97 -17.19 -25.09 -16.38
CA GLY A 97 -16.78 -25.87 -15.21
C GLY A 97 -16.04 -27.15 -15.61
N PRO A 98 -15.20 -27.72 -14.72
CA PRO A 98 -14.44 -28.97 -14.98
C PRO A 98 -15.32 -30.23 -15.06
N LEU A 99 -16.64 -30.14 -14.86
CA LEU A 99 -17.58 -31.26 -14.86
C LEU A 99 -18.60 -31.25 -15.99
N SER A 100 -18.41 -30.48 -17.06
CA SER A 100 -19.28 -30.59 -18.25
C SER A 100 -18.74 -31.69 -19.18
N PRO A 101 -19.34 -32.90 -19.25
CA PRO A 101 -18.84 -34.00 -20.09
C PRO A 101 -19.31 -33.87 -21.54
N PHE A 102 -19.96 -32.77 -21.92
CA PHE A 102 -20.48 -32.59 -23.26
C PHE A 102 -19.73 -31.48 -23.96
N HIS A 103 -19.00 -31.86 -25.01
CA HIS A 103 -18.77 -30.98 -26.15
C HIS A 103 -20.06 -30.21 -26.43
N ALA A 104 -20.01 -28.88 -26.37
CA ALA A 104 -21.01 -28.08 -27.06
C ALA A 104 -20.93 -28.50 -28.54
N PRO A 105 -22.01 -29.02 -29.16
CA PRO A 105 -22.02 -29.18 -30.60
C PRO A 105 -21.83 -27.79 -31.20
N ASP A 106 -20.85 -27.68 -32.10
CA ASP A 106 -20.67 -26.52 -32.95
C ASP A 106 -22.03 -26.11 -33.56
N GLY A 107 -22.43 -24.85 -33.38
CA GLY A 107 -23.42 -24.22 -34.26
C GLY A 107 -24.81 -23.89 -33.70
N GLY A 108 -25.09 -24.09 -32.42
CA GLY A 108 -26.37 -23.69 -31.81
C GLY A 108 -26.25 -22.45 -30.92
N GLY A 109 -26.25 -21.24 -31.49
CA GLY A 109 -26.28 -19.99 -30.71
C GLY A 109 -27.63 -19.83 -30.01
N THR A 110 -27.82 -20.47 -28.85
CA THR A 110 -28.92 -20.14 -27.95
C THR A 110 -28.74 -18.71 -27.49
N ARG A 111 -29.53 -17.81 -28.07
CA ARG A 111 -29.64 -16.41 -27.69
C ARG A 111 -30.15 -16.38 -26.26
N LEU A 112 -29.25 -16.34 -25.28
CA LEU A 112 -29.63 -16.15 -23.88
C LEU A 112 -30.35 -14.79 -23.79
N GLU A 113 -31.61 -14.80 -23.38
CA GLU A 113 -32.42 -13.59 -23.32
C GLU A 113 -32.07 -12.78 -22.06
N ALA A 114 -32.33 -11.48 -22.09
CA ALA A 114 -32.15 -10.68 -20.87
C ALA A 114 -33.08 -11.20 -19.77
N PRO A 115 -32.65 -11.18 -18.49
CA PRO A 115 -33.51 -11.58 -17.39
C PRO A 115 -34.82 -10.81 -17.39
N ALA A 116 -35.90 -11.46 -16.97
CA ALA A 116 -37.23 -10.86 -16.89
C ALA A 116 -37.23 -9.56 -16.06
N TRP A 117 -36.49 -9.53 -14.93
CA TRP A 117 -36.40 -8.33 -14.08
C TRP A 117 -35.79 -7.14 -14.83
N TRP A 118 -34.71 -7.36 -15.59
CA TRP A 118 -34.03 -6.30 -16.33
C TRP A 118 -34.90 -5.84 -17.49
N SER A 119 -35.55 -6.77 -18.19
CA SER A 119 -36.51 -6.46 -19.26
C SER A 119 -37.68 -5.63 -18.74
N ALA A 120 -38.23 -5.97 -17.58
CA ALA A 120 -39.32 -5.23 -16.93
C ALA A 120 -38.88 -3.85 -16.44
N ALA A 121 -37.72 -3.76 -15.77
CA ALA A 121 -37.15 -2.49 -15.29
C ALA A 121 -36.79 -1.53 -16.43
N THR A 122 -36.64 -2.04 -17.66
CA THR A 122 -36.19 -1.29 -18.84
C THR A 122 -37.23 -1.24 -19.95
N ALA A 123 -38.49 -1.53 -19.65
CA ALA A 123 -39.57 -1.59 -20.64
C ALA A 123 -39.92 -0.19 -21.19
N THR A 124 -39.26 0.21 -22.28
CA THR A 124 -39.52 1.48 -22.97
C THR A 124 -39.86 1.33 -24.46
N GLY A 125 -40.01 0.09 -24.96
CA GLY A 125 -40.18 -0.19 -26.39
C GLY A 125 -38.94 0.10 -27.25
N ALA A 126 -37.81 0.48 -26.62
CA ALA A 126 -36.57 0.75 -27.32
C ALA A 126 -35.93 -0.54 -27.88
N PRO A 127 -35.34 -0.48 -29.09
CA PRO A 127 -34.62 -1.61 -29.66
C PRO A 127 -33.43 -2.00 -28.76
N ILE A 128 -33.18 -3.31 -28.63
CA ILE A 128 -32.01 -3.83 -27.93
C ILE A 128 -30.83 -3.77 -28.88
N GLU A 129 -29.83 -2.97 -28.54
CA GLU A 129 -28.57 -2.91 -29.27
C GLU A 129 -27.59 -3.94 -28.70
N THR A 130 -26.90 -4.67 -29.58
CA THR A 130 -25.80 -5.56 -29.22
C THR A 130 -24.48 -4.86 -29.46
N GLY A 131 -23.67 -4.67 -28.42
CA GLY A 131 -22.38 -3.98 -28.52
C GLY A 131 -21.52 -4.16 -27.27
N THR A 132 -20.25 -3.78 -27.37
CA THR A 132 -19.28 -3.92 -26.27
C THR A 132 -19.64 -2.98 -25.12
N LEU A 133 -20.15 -3.53 -24.02
CA LEU A 133 -20.40 -2.80 -22.78
C LEU A 133 -19.11 -2.60 -21.98
N PRO A 134 -19.00 -1.54 -21.16
CA PRO A 134 -17.97 -1.49 -20.14
C PRO A 134 -18.22 -2.59 -19.08
N THR A 135 -17.15 -3.18 -18.56
CA THR A 135 -17.16 -4.09 -17.41
C THR A 135 -17.44 -3.32 -16.13
N PHE A 136 -17.90 -4.03 -15.10
CA PHE A 136 -18.01 -3.47 -13.74
C PHE A 136 -16.70 -2.81 -13.27
N VAL A 137 -15.54 -3.42 -13.56
CA VAL A 137 -14.23 -2.90 -13.18
C VAL A 137 -13.87 -1.62 -13.93
N GLU A 138 -14.16 -1.55 -15.24
CA GLU A 138 -13.93 -0.33 -16.04
C GLU A 138 -14.82 0.84 -15.57
N LEU A 139 -16.07 0.55 -15.21
CA LEU A 139 -16.99 1.54 -14.62
C LEU A 139 -16.48 2.02 -13.26
N LEU A 140 -16.04 1.11 -12.39
CA LEU A 140 -15.44 1.45 -11.10
C LEU A 140 -14.19 2.32 -11.25
N ALA A 141 -13.29 1.95 -12.15
CA ALA A 141 -12.05 2.70 -12.38
C ALA A 141 -12.34 4.14 -12.82
N THR A 142 -13.36 4.33 -13.66
CA THR A 142 -13.81 5.65 -14.12
C THR A 142 -14.35 6.50 -12.97
N LEU A 143 -15.15 5.89 -12.08
CA LEU A 143 -15.73 6.61 -10.93
C LEU A 143 -14.70 6.93 -9.84
N CYS A 144 -13.78 6.02 -9.56
CA CYS A 144 -12.72 6.22 -8.58
C CYS A 144 -11.67 7.24 -9.07
N GLY A 145 -11.34 7.23 -10.37
CA GLY A 145 -10.35 8.15 -10.96
C GLY A 145 -10.73 9.63 -10.88
N GLU A 146 -12.02 9.94 -10.75
CA GLU A 146 -12.51 11.32 -10.56
C GLU A 146 -12.56 11.75 -9.08
N GLY A 147 -12.13 10.89 -8.14
CA GLY A 147 -12.20 11.16 -6.70
C GLY A 147 -13.62 11.16 -6.13
N ARG A 148 -14.59 10.59 -6.86
CA ARG A 148 -16.03 10.72 -6.58
C ARG A 148 -16.60 9.59 -5.73
N VAL A 149 -15.82 8.54 -5.48
CA VAL A 149 -16.26 7.35 -4.76
C VAL A 149 -15.33 7.07 -3.59
N LYS A 150 -15.92 6.97 -2.41
CA LYS A 150 -15.29 6.42 -1.20
C LYS A 150 -15.89 5.05 -0.95
N SER A 151 -15.06 4.05 -0.68
CA SER A 151 -15.59 2.78 -0.19
C SER A 151 -16.22 3.01 1.19
N THR A 152 -17.44 2.52 1.39
CA THR A 152 -18.14 2.58 2.68
C THR A 152 -17.80 1.39 3.57
N ASN A 153 -17.03 0.42 3.06
CA ASN A 153 -16.66 -0.77 3.81
C ASN A 153 -15.28 -0.55 4.50
N PRO A 154 -15.22 -0.44 5.83
CA PRO A 154 -13.98 -0.20 6.56
C PRO A 154 -12.97 -1.35 6.41
N GLU A 155 -13.43 -2.59 6.21
CA GLU A 155 -12.54 -3.75 6.01
C GLU A 155 -11.86 -3.71 4.63
N LEU A 156 -12.59 -3.30 3.59
CA LEU A 156 -12.01 -3.11 2.26
C LEU A 156 -10.98 -1.98 2.25
N LEU A 157 -11.26 -0.87 2.95
CA LEU A 157 -10.29 0.22 3.11
C LEU A 157 -9.02 -0.24 3.84
N ALA A 158 -9.16 -1.05 4.89
CA ALA A 158 -8.01 -1.61 5.60
C ALA A 158 -7.18 -2.55 4.71
N ARG A 159 -7.82 -3.42 3.92
CA ARG A 159 -7.13 -4.30 2.96
C ARG A 159 -6.45 -3.52 1.84
N LEU A 160 -7.08 -2.46 1.33
CA LEU A 160 -6.51 -1.61 0.30
C LEU A 160 -5.25 -0.92 0.81
N ASN A 161 -5.31 -0.31 1.99
CA ASN A 161 -4.15 0.31 2.63
C ASN A 161 -3.01 -0.71 2.87
N ALA A 162 -3.34 -1.92 3.32
CA ALA A 162 -2.36 -2.97 3.52
C ALA A 162 -1.68 -3.40 2.20
N GLN A 163 -2.45 -3.51 1.11
CA GLN A 163 -1.91 -3.82 -0.21
C GLN A 163 -1.08 -2.68 -0.80
N GLU A 164 -1.49 -1.43 -0.59
CA GLU A 164 -0.70 -0.25 -0.98
C GLU A 164 0.63 -0.20 -0.23
N ASP A 165 0.62 -0.46 1.08
CA ASP A 165 1.83 -0.56 1.89
C ASP A 165 2.76 -1.70 1.40
N GLU A 166 2.20 -2.87 1.08
CA GLU A 166 2.95 -4.00 0.51
C GLU A 166 3.54 -3.66 -0.87
N ALA A 167 2.76 -3.04 -1.76
CA ALA A 167 3.25 -2.60 -3.07
C ALA A 167 4.40 -1.58 -2.95
N ASN A 168 4.26 -0.61 -2.04
CA ASN A 168 5.30 0.38 -1.75
C ASN A 168 6.58 -0.28 -1.18
N TYR A 169 6.42 -1.29 -0.32
CA TYR A 169 7.54 -2.08 0.17
C TYR A 169 8.26 -2.82 -0.96
N LEU A 170 7.53 -3.54 -1.81
CA LEU A 170 8.10 -4.27 -2.94
C LEU A 170 8.84 -3.35 -3.92
N LEU A 171 8.30 -2.16 -4.20
CA LEU A 171 8.98 -1.15 -5.03
C LEU A 171 10.28 -0.68 -4.38
N THR A 172 10.27 -0.41 -3.07
CA THR A 172 11.47 -0.03 -2.32
C THR A 172 12.53 -1.14 -2.35
N LEU A 173 12.11 -2.38 -2.17
CA LEU A 173 12.98 -3.55 -2.22
C LEU A 173 13.57 -3.75 -3.63
N LEU A 174 12.76 -3.57 -4.67
CA LEU A 174 13.21 -3.63 -6.06
C LEU A 174 14.29 -2.58 -6.34
N ASP A 175 14.13 -1.35 -5.84
CA ASP A 175 15.12 -0.29 -5.99
C ASP A 175 16.41 -0.55 -5.18
N GLU A 176 16.29 -1.21 -4.03
CA GLU A 176 17.45 -1.68 -3.25
C GLU A 176 18.21 -2.79 -4.00
N GLN A 177 17.49 -3.79 -4.52
CA GLN A 177 18.08 -4.87 -5.33
C GLN A 177 18.73 -4.34 -6.61
N LYS A 178 18.11 -3.36 -7.29
CA LYS A 178 18.72 -2.68 -8.44
C LYS A 178 20.01 -1.96 -8.06
N ARG A 179 20.04 -1.28 -6.90
CA ARG A 179 21.24 -0.61 -6.38
C ARG A 179 22.34 -1.62 -6.05
N GLN A 180 22.01 -2.70 -5.36
CA GLN A 180 22.94 -3.80 -5.06
C GLN A 180 23.51 -4.41 -6.35
N LEU A 181 22.66 -4.73 -7.33
CA LEU A 181 23.11 -5.23 -8.63
C LEU A 181 24.03 -4.24 -9.35
N LYS A 182 23.74 -2.94 -9.28
CA LYS A 182 24.62 -1.91 -9.86
C LYS A 182 25.98 -1.88 -9.16
N GLN A 183 26.00 -2.00 -7.83
CA GLN A 183 27.23 -2.07 -7.02
C GLN A 183 28.03 -3.34 -7.33
N TYR A 184 27.40 -4.52 -7.36
CA TYR A 184 28.06 -5.77 -7.73
C TYR A 184 28.61 -5.74 -9.15
N ARG A 185 27.87 -5.19 -10.12
CA ARG A 185 28.37 -4.98 -11.49
C ARG A 185 29.52 -3.98 -11.57
N ALA A 186 29.54 -2.96 -10.73
CA ALA A 186 30.68 -2.05 -10.65
C ALA A 186 31.92 -2.74 -10.05
N ARG A 187 31.72 -3.53 -8.98
CA ARG A 187 32.78 -4.31 -8.33
C ARG A 187 33.36 -5.41 -9.21
N LEU A 188 32.51 -6.12 -9.95
CA LEU A 188 32.96 -7.10 -10.96
C LEU A 188 33.81 -6.41 -12.03
N ARG A 189 33.35 -5.27 -12.57
CA ARG A 189 34.14 -4.51 -13.55
C ARG A 189 35.48 -4.01 -13.00
N SER A 190 35.53 -3.57 -11.75
CA SER A 190 36.79 -3.14 -11.12
C SER A 190 37.73 -4.32 -10.86
N LEU A 191 37.20 -5.48 -10.48
CA LEU A 191 37.98 -6.70 -10.29
C LEU A 191 38.49 -7.23 -11.62
N GLU A 192 37.65 -7.28 -12.67
CA GLU A 192 38.02 -7.65 -14.03
C GLU A 192 39.13 -6.74 -14.57
N ALA A 193 39.02 -5.43 -14.35
CA ALA A 193 40.05 -4.45 -14.71
C ALA A 193 41.35 -4.60 -13.89
N ALA A 194 41.25 -5.01 -12.62
CA ALA A 194 42.41 -5.28 -11.77
C ALA A 194 43.10 -6.60 -12.14
N THR A 195 42.35 -7.65 -12.48
CA THR A 195 42.90 -8.94 -12.98
C THR A 195 43.50 -8.83 -14.37
N GLY A 196 43.14 -7.81 -15.15
CA GLY A 196 43.80 -7.48 -16.41
C GLY A 196 45.17 -6.80 -16.25
N ASN A 197 45.55 -6.39 -15.03
CA ASN A 197 46.73 -5.57 -14.76
C ASN A 197 47.58 -6.04 -13.55
N ALA A 198 47.40 -7.27 -13.04
CA ALA A 198 48.17 -7.75 -11.89
C ALA A 198 48.64 -9.21 -12.03
N ASP A 199 49.68 -9.41 -12.86
CA ASP A 199 50.84 -10.21 -12.45
C ASP A 199 51.78 -9.26 -11.70
N ALA A 200 51.50 -8.99 -10.42
CA ALA A 200 52.46 -8.49 -9.42
C ALA A 200 51.76 -8.18 -8.09
N GLN A 201 52.22 -8.87 -7.04
CA GLN A 201 52.06 -8.53 -5.61
C GLN A 201 50.64 -8.48 -5.04
N ALA A 202 50.21 -9.66 -4.59
CA ALA A 202 49.26 -9.79 -3.50
C ALA A 202 49.96 -9.46 -2.17
N ASP A 203 49.73 -8.27 -1.65
CA ASP A 203 49.79 -8.02 -0.21
C ASP A 203 48.34 -8.02 0.30
N GLU A 204 48.04 -8.99 1.16
CA GLU A 204 46.72 -9.22 1.71
C GLU A 204 46.46 -8.20 2.82
N VAL A 205 45.85 -7.06 2.46
CA VAL A 205 45.31 -6.12 3.45
C VAL A 205 44.02 -6.72 4.00
N VAL A 206 44.17 -7.47 5.10
CA VAL A 206 43.06 -7.84 5.97
C VAL A 206 42.57 -6.56 6.65
N VAL A 207 41.45 -6.03 6.17
CA VAL A 207 40.72 -4.98 6.87
C VAL A 207 39.98 -5.65 8.03
N ASP A 208 40.40 -5.32 9.24
CA ASP A 208 39.76 -5.72 10.48
C ASP A 208 38.33 -5.11 10.53
N ILE A 209 37.30 -5.97 10.54
CA ILE A 209 35.88 -5.59 10.65
C ILE A 209 35.38 -6.03 12.03
N ASP A 210 35.97 -5.51 13.10
CA ASP A 210 35.57 -5.86 14.48
C ASP A 210 34.49 -4.93 15.08
N GLY A 211 33.81 -4.13 14.25
CA GLY A 211 32.82 -3.13 14.69
C GLY A 211 31.37 -3.42 14.29
N ARG A 212 30.95 -4.69 14.17
CA ARG A 212 29.56 -5.02 13.83
C ARG A 212 28.80 -5.43 15.08
N LEU A 213 27.78 -4.64 15.46
CA LEU A 213 26.79 -5.07 16.46
C LEU A 213 26.18 -6.42 16.02
N PRO A 214 26.39 -7.52 16.77
CA PRO A 214 26.05 -8.86 16.30
C PRO A 214 24.53 -9.15 16.35
N ASP A 215 23.79 -8.51 17.27
CA ASP A 215 22.34 -8.64 17.40
C ASP A 215 21.71 -7.44 18.15
N LEU A 216 20.37 -7.33 18.15
CA LEU A 216 19.66 -6.30 18.91
C LEU A 216 19.64 -6.55 20.42
N GLU A 217 19.92 -7.77 20.87
CA GLU A 217 19.93 -8.13 22.30
C GLU A 217 21.15 -7.58 23.03
N SER A 218 22.28 -7.50 22.34
CA SER A 218 23.55 -6.92 22.80
C SER A 218 23.59 -5.39 22.72
N LEU A 219 22.61 -4.75 22.07
CA LEU A 219 22.54 -3.28 21.92
C LEU A 219 22.69 -2.51 23.25
N PRO A 220 22.08 -2.91 24.39
CA PRO A 220 22.28 -2.21 25.65
C PRO A 220 23.73 -2.27 26.17
N ALA A 221 24.42 -3.39 25.99
CA ALA A 221 25.81 -3.57 26.39
C ALA A 221 26.74 -2.75 25.48
N TRP A 222 26.55 -2.84 24.17
CA TRP A 222 27.27 -2.01 23.21
C TRP A 222 27.05 -0.51 23.46
N ALA A 223 25.81 -0.08 23.71
CA ALA A 223 25.53 1.32 24.01
C ALA A 223 26.20 1.78 25.32
N ALA A 224 26.47 0.86 26.25
CA ALA A 224 27.21 1.13 27.47
C ALA A 224 28.72 1.30 27.24
N GLU A 225 29.28 0.53 26.30
CA GLU A 225 30.68 0.57 25.89
C GLU A 225 31.00 1.79 25.01
N ASN A 226 30.00 2.30 24.29
CA ASN A 226 30.14 3.42 23.34
C ASN A 226 29.60 4.76 23.90
N ARG A 227 29.46 4.90 25.23
CA ARG A 227 28.81 6.05 25.91
C ARG A 227 29.48 7.40 25.63
N GLU A 228 30.75 7.40 25.27
CA GLU A 228 31.53 8.55 24.88
C GLU A 228 31.15 9.10 23.49
N ARG A 229 30.54 8.26 22.64
CA ARG A 229 30.09 8.60 21.29
C ARG A 229 28.57 8.73 21.19
N ILE A 230 27.83 7.82 21.83
CA ILE A 230 26.38 7.73 21.72
C ILE A 230 25.74 7.41 23.07
N VAL A 231 24.59 8.01 23.34
CA VAL A 231 23.77 7.71 24.52
C VAL A 231 22.40 7.26 24.05
N VAL A 232 22.07 6.00 24.32
CA VAL A 232 20.76 5.43 24.01
C VAL A 232 19.90 5.44 25.27
N LEU A 233 18.84 6.24 25.27
CA LEU A 233 17.97 6.34 26.44
C LEU A 233 17.18 5.04 26.66
N PRO A 234 16.81 4.69 27.92
CA PRO A 234 16.07 3.47 28.21
C PRO A 234 14.78 3.31 27.41
N ARG A 235 14.11 4.44 27.11
CA ARG A 235 12.92 4.47 26.25
C ARG A 235 13.22 3.99 24.83
N ALA A 236 14.35 4.37 24.25
CA ALA A 236 14.76 3.92 22.93
C ALA A 236 15.10 2.43 22.91
N LEU A 237 15.83 1.93 23.93
CA LEU A 237 16.12 0.50 24.09
C LEU A 237 14.85 -0.34 24.21
N ASN A 238 13.87 0.13 24.99
CA ASN A 238 12.56 -0.52 25.10
C ASN A 238 11.79 -0.50 23.77
N GLY A 239 11.93 0.55 22.97
CA GLY A 239 11.35 0.62 21.62
C GLY A 239 11.95 -0.41 20.67
N VAL A 240 13.28 -0.54 20.67
CA VAL A 240 13.99 -1.57 19.89
C VAL A 240 13.52 -2.97 20.30
N LYS A 241 13.45 -3.26 21.61
CA LYS A 241 13.03 -4.58 22.12
C LYS A 241 11.61 -4.98 21.70
N LYS A 242 10.73 -4.01 21.49
CA LYS A 242 9.32 -4.24 21.08
C LYS A 242 9.11 -4.17 19.57
N SER A 243 10.16 -3.86 18.82
CA SER A 243 10.09 -3.65 17.38
C SER A 243 9.62 -4.92 16.65
N ARG A 244 8.76 -4.73 15.65
CA ARG A 244 8.41 -5.77 14.66
C ARG A 244 9.17 -5.63 13.34
N TYR A 245 10.13 -4.72 13.29
CA TYR A 245 10.91 -4.47 12.09
C TYR A 245 11.68 -5.71 11.66
N GLU A 246 11.49 -6.14 10.42
CA GLU A 246 11.95 -7.46 9.95
C GLU A 246 13.46 -7.53 9.68
N ARG A 247 14.15 -6.37 9.66
CA ARG A 247 15.57 -6.25 9.30
C ARG A 247 16.41 -5.69 10.46
N PRO A 248 16.63 -6.47 11.53
CA PRO A 248 17.37 -6.02 12.71
C PRO A 248 18.78 -5.51 12.37
N GLU A 249 19.42 -6.03 11.32
CA GLU A 249 20.75 -5.62 10.87
C GLU A 249 20.81 -4.14 10.43
N VAL A 250 19.71 -3.59 9.91
CA VAL A 250 19.64 -2.17 9.52
C VAL A 250 19.53 -1.27 10.75
N VAL A 251 18.85 -1.74 11.81
CA VAL A 251 18.77 -1.02 13.08
C VAL A 251 20.15 -0.97 13.74
N CYS A 252 20.85 -2.09 13.79
CA CYS A 252 22.24 -2.16 14.24
C CYS A 252 23.14 -1.17 13.47
N ALA A 253 23.07 -1.20 12.14
CA ALA A 253 23.84 -0.29 11.28
C ALA A 253 23.51 1.19 11.52
N ALA A 254 22.25 1.52 11.82
CA ALA A 254 21.86 2.89 12.14
C ALA A 254 22.51 3.39 13.45
N PHE A 255 22.62 2.54 14.48
CA PHE A 255 23.31 2.90 15.72
C PHE A 255 24.81 3.10 15.51
N GLU A 256 25.47 2.21 14.77
CA GLU A 256 26.88 2.35 14.41
C GLU A 256 27.15 3.62 13.59
N LEU A 257 26.29 3.90 12.60
CA LEU A 257 26.38 5.11 11.77
C LEU A 257 26.26 6.38 12.61
N LEU A 258 25.39 6.39 13.63
CA LEU A 258 25.26 7.51 14.56
C LEU A 258 26.47 7.67 15.47
N ALA A 259 27.01 6.57 16.01
CA ALA A 259 28.16 6.60 16.93
C ALA A 259 29.48 6.94 16.21
N GLY A 260 29.62 6.53 14.95
CA GLY A 260 30.80 6.77 14.11
C GLY A 260 30.59 7.92 13.12
N THR A 261 30.30 7.59 11.86
CA THR A 261 30.35 8.53 10.72
C THR A 261 29.56 9.82 10.94
N TYR A 262 28.34 9.74 11.49
CA TYR A 262 27.55 10.95 11.77
C TYR A 262 28.24 11.86 12.77
N ARG A 263 28.75 11.29 13.87
CA ARG A 263 29.49 12.03 14.89
C ARG A 263 30.76 12.65 14.30
N ASP A 264 31.50 11.90 13.51
CA ASP A 264 32.73 12.39 12.88
C ASP A 264 32.45 13.54 11.91
N THR A 265 31.36 13.48 11.14
CA THR A 265 30.92 14.61 10.31
C THR A 265 30.54 15.83 11.18
N ARG A 266 29.86 15.62 12.31
CA ARG A 266 29.53 16.72 13.25
C ARG A 266 30.76 17.37 13.88
N LEU A 267 31.84 16.60 14.05
CA LEU A 267 33.12 17.07 14.56
C LEU A 267 34.06 17.62 13.47
N GLY A 268 33.66 17.55 12.19
CA GLY A 268 34.49 17.97 11.05
C GLY A 268 35.65 17.02 10.73
N LEU A 269 35.61 15.78 11.25
CA LEU A 269 36.60 14.73 11.01
C LEU A 269 36.30 13.90 9.75
N ALA A 270 35.04 13.89 9.30
CA ALA A 270 34.58 13.24 8.08
C ALA A 270 33.79 14.22 7.20
N LYS A 271 33.72 13.97 5.90
CA LYS A 271 32.95 14.82 4.98
C LYS A 271 31.47 14.42 4.98
N ALA A 272 30.62 15.32 4.50
CA ALA A 272 29.19 15.03 4.38
C ALA A 272 28.93 13.91 3.37
N GLU A 273 29.73 13.83 2.31
CA GLU A 273 29.63 12.79 1.28
C GLU A 273 29.91 11.39 1.84
N ASP A 274 30.79 11.28 2.85
CA ASP A 274 31.10 10.00 3.50
C ASP A 274 29.90 9.50 4.31
N LEU A 275 29.18 10.42 4.97
CA LEU A 275 27.93 10.12 5.67
C LEU A 275 26.82 9.70 4.72
N ASP A 276 26.65 10.42 3.60
CA ASP A 276 25.67 10.07 2.57
C ASP A 276 25.94 8.70 1.94
N ALA A 277 27.22 8.38 1.69
CA ALA A 277 27.64 7.08 1.21
C ALA A 277 27.33 5.96 2.23
N ALA A 278 27.69 6.17 3.51
CA ALA A 278 27.41 5.21 4.58
C ALA A 278 25.90 4.97 4.76
N MET A 279 25.08 6.03 4.72
CA MET A 279 23.61 5.90 4.79
C MET A 279 23.05 5.15 3.57
N SER A 280 23.57 5.44 2.38
CA SER A 280 23.12 4.84 1.12
C SER A 280 23.31 3.33 1.05
N VAL A 281 24.37 2.79 1.68
CA VAL A 281 24.63 1.34 1.77
C VAL A 281 23.47 0.60 2.46
N HIS A 282 22.87 1.22 3.47
CA HIS A 282 21.75 0.64 4.23
C HIS A 282 20.38 1.18 3.81
N GLY A 283 20.36 2.05 2.79
CA GLY A 283 19.15 2.74 2.32
C GLY A 283 18.52 3.67 3.35
N LEU A 284 19.30 4.13 4.33
CA LEU A 284 18.89 5.07 5.36
C LEU A 284 18.80 6.49 4.79
N LYS A 285 17.95 7.31 5.40
CA LYS A 285 17.91 8.77 5.17
C LYS A 285 17.92 9.50 6.50
N LEU A 286 18.57 10.66 6.53
CA LEU A 286 18.55 11.59 7.65
C LEU A 286 17.56 12.73 7.35
N GLU A 287 16.56 12.91 8.22
CA GLU A 287 15.55 13.96 8.07
C GLU A 287 15.29 14.70 9.40
N GLY A 288 14.80 15.93 9.28
CA GLY A 288 14.31 16.71 10.42
C GLY A 288 12.95 16.18 10.89
N SER A 289 12.75 16.12 12.20
CA SER A 289 11.45 15.81 12.79
C SER A 289 10.45 16.99 12.65
N VAL A 290 9.16 16.73 12.90
CA VAL A 290 8.11 17.78 12.91
C VAL A 290 8.49 18.94 13.83
N GLY A 291 8.34 20.17 13.35
CA GLY A 291 8.73 21.39 14.06
C GLY A 291 8.06 21.58 15.44
N ALA A 292 8.74 22.29 16.34
CA ALA A 292 8.34 22.46 17.74
C ALA A 292 6.92 23.03 17.94
N SER A 293 6.39 23.80 16.98
CA SER A 293 5.02 24.32 16.99
C SER A 293 3.96 23.23 16.81
N ILE A 294 4.23 22.21 15.99
CA ILE A 294 3.36 21.05 15.77
C ILE A 294 3.53 20.03 16.91
N ALA A 295 4.76 19.90 17.42
CA ALA A 295 5.04 19.04 18.57
C ALA A 295 4.44 19.59 19.88
N GLY A 296 4.13 20.88 19.98
CA GLY A 296 3.62 21.54 21.19
C GLY A 296 2.27 21.04 21.69
N GLU A 297 1.36 20.65 20.79
CA GLU A 297 0.02 20.14 21.14
C GLU A 297 0.00 18.62 21.45
N GLN A 298 1.06 17.88 21.10
CA GLN A 298 1.16 16.41 21.19
C GLN A 298 2.41 15.94 22.01
N GLY A 299 3.01 16.87 22.74
CA GLY A 299 4.48 16.98 22.94
C GLY A 299 5.16 16.25 24.08
N SER A 300 4.73 15.06 24.48
CA SER A 300 5.55 14.21 25.37
C SER A 300 6.39 13.19 24.60
N ALA A 301 5.92 12.76 23.43
CA ALA A 301 6.56 11.71 22.66
C ALA A 301 7.89 12.14 22.01
N TYR A 302 7.97 13.39 21.53
CA TYR A 302 9.13 13.97 20.84
C TYR A 302 10.14 14.68 21.76
N PHE A 303 9.89 14.68 23.07
CA PHE A 303 10.75 15.33 24.04
C PHE A 303 11.29 14.33 25.04
N VAL A 304 12.54 14.54 25.45
CA VAL A 304 13.21 13.75 26.49
C VAL A 304 13.81 14.69 27.53
N ARG A 305 13.99 14.20 28.75
CA ARG A 305 14.81 14.89 29.75
C ARG A 305 16.25 14.45 29.56
N TRP A 306 17.12 15.41 29.26
CA TRP A 306 18.56 15.22 29.11
C TRP A 306 19.28 16.36 29.82
N ASP A 307 20.23 16.01 30.68
CA ASP A 307 21.01 16.96 31.49
C ASP A 307 20.14 18.01 32.22
N GLY A 308 19.11 17.53 32.93
CA GLY A 308 18.17 18.40 33.66
C GLY A 308 17.26 19.27 32.80
N ARG A 309 17.40 19.23 31.46
CA ARG A 309 16.64 20.06 30.52
C ARG A 309 15.71 19.21 29.65
N ARG A 310 14.64 19.84 29.18
CA ARG A 310 13.75 19.24 28.16
C ARG A 310 14.39 19.46 26.80
N ARG A 311 14.75 18.38 26.10
CA ARG A 311 15.34 18.39 24.75
C ARG A 311 14.38 17.76 23.75
N MET A 312 14.31 18.36 22.56
CA MET A 312 13.53 17.85 21.44
C MET A 312 14.37 16.83 20.66
N LEU A 313 13.73 15.75 20.21
CA LEU A 313 14.30 14.82 19.25
C LEU A 313 14.10 15.40 17.84
N ASP A 314 14.97 16.33 17.46
CA ASP A 314 14.83 17.16 16.27
C ASP A 314 15.23 16.45 14.96
N LEU A 315 15.93 15.33 15.05
CA LEU A 315 16.41 14.54 13.93
C LEU A 315 15.92 13.10 13.98
N HIS A 316 15.85 12.47 12.81
CA HIS A 316 15.64 11.03 12.73
C HIS A 316 16.33 10.38 11.54
N LEU A 317 16.81 9.16 11.76
CA LEU A 317 17.16 8.24 10.67
C LEU A 317 15.93 7.41 10.31
N LEU A 318 15.63 7.30 9.02
CA LEU A 318 14.51 6.50 8.53
C LEU A 318 14.89 5.49 7.44
N LYS A 319 14.14 4.40 7.39
CA LYS A 319 14.09 3.42 6.29
C LYS A 319 12.63 3.09 5.99
N GLY A 320 12.26 3.07 4.71
CA GLY A 320 10.88 2.87 4.26
C GLY A 320 10.05 4.17 4.25
N GLY A 321 8.88 4.14 3.61
CA GLY A 321 8.01 5.31 3.41
C GLY A 321 6.56 5.16 3.90
N GLY A 322 6.19 3.97 4.37
CA GLY A 322 4.82 3.64 4.79
C GLY A 322 4.57 3.79 6.30
N ARG A 323 3.46 3.21 6.77
CA ARG A 323 3.07 3.22 8.20
C ARG A 323 3.28 1.86 8.89
N ASP A 324 3.40 0.77 8.13
CA ASP A 324 3.65 -0.56 8.70
C ASP A 324 5.04 -0.63 9.38
N GLU A 325 5.03 -0.88 10.69
CA GLU A 325 6.22 -0.99 11.54
C GLU A 325 7.16 -2.14 11.18
N ARG A 326 6.67 -3.14 10.43
CA ARG A 326 7.50 -4.24 9.91
C ARG A 326 8.49 -3.78 8.84
N TYR A 327 8.09 -2.77 8.07
CA TYR A 327 8.83 -2.29 6.90
C TYR A 327 9.36 -0.86 7.04
N CYS A 328 8.91 -0.14 8.08
CA CYS A 328 9.27 1.25 8.31
C CYS A 328 10.00 1.40 9.65
N MET A 329 11.26 1.80 9.58
CA MET A 329 12.11 2.07 10.74
C MET A 329 12.28 3.58 10.90
N ARG A 330 12.09 4.10 12.11
CA ARG A 330 12.50 5.46 12.48
C ARG A 330 13.25 5.49 13.80
N LEU A 331 14.40 6.14 13.82
CA LEU A 331 15.25 6.32 15.00
C LEU A 331 15.38 7.81 15.30
N TYR A 332 14.77 8.26 16.39
CA TYR A 332 14.71 9.68 16.74
C TYR A 332 15.82 10.06 17.72
N PHE A 333 16.56 11.13 17.41
CA PHE A 333 17.74 11.55 18.17
C PHE A 333 17.96 13.07 18.08
N PHE A 334 18.92 13.57 18.85
CA PHE A 334 19.47 14.91 18.68
C PHE A 334 21.00 14.88 18.87
N TRP A 335 21.67 15.92 18.38
CA TRP A 335 23.09 16.15 18.62
C TRP A 335 23.29 16.99 19.89
N ASP A 336 24.10 16.51 20.82
CA ASP A 336 24.48 17.25 22.01
C ASP A 336 25.87 17.84 21.84
N ALA A 337 25.93 19.12 21.47
CA ALA A 337 27.19 19.80 21.20
C ALA A 337 28.10 19.91 22.44
N GLU A 338 27.51 20.04 23.63
CA GLU A 338 28.26 20.17 24.89
C GLU A 338 29.04 18.90 25.24
N SER A 339 28.41 17.74 25.10
CA SER A 339 29.07 16.46 25.34
C SER A 339 29.68 15.82 24.08
N SER A 340 29.47 16.41 22.90
CA SER A 340 29.90 15.89 21.59
C SER A 340 29.41 14.46 21.33
N ARG A 341 28.14 14.22 21.67
CA ARG A 341 27.49 12.90 21.61
C ARG A 341 26.17 12.95 20.85
N VAL A 342 25.82 11.82 20.26
CA VAL A 342 24.47 11.58 19.78
C VAL A 342 23.61 11.06 20.92
N VAL A 343 22.41 11.63 21.11
CA VAL A 343 21.46 11.16 22.14
C VAL A 343 20.21 10.62 21.46
N VAL A 344 19.99 9.31 21.55
CA VAL A 344 18.86 8.60 20.94
C VAL A 344 17.72 8.46 21.94
N GLY A 345 16.56 9.04 21.62
CA GLY A 345 15.43 9.15 22.54
C GLY A 345 14.22 8.26 22.23
N SER A 346 14.08 7.78 20.99
CA SER A 346 13.03 6.83 20.63
C SER A 346 13.48 5.85 19.55
N GLY A 347 13.08 4.58 19.71
CA GLY A 347 13.52 3.45 18.89
C GLY A 347 12.44 2.89 17.94
N VAL A 348 12.89 2.59 16.72
CA VAL A 348 12.38 1.71 15.64
C VAL A 348 10.93 1.88 15.14
N ALA A 349 9.99 2.36 15.94
CA ALA A 349 8.59 2.56 15.52
C ALA A 349 8.26 4.03 15.24
N HIS A 350 7.15 4.25 14.51
CA HIS A 350 6.53 5.56 14.39
C HIS A 350 6.15 6.08 15.78
N LEU A 351 6.52 7.31 16.10
CA LEU A 351 5.89 8.01 17.22
C LEU A 351 4.44 8.31 16.82
N ALA A 352 3.49 8.00 17.71
CA ALA A 352 2.06 8.20 17.45
C ALA A 352 1.77 9.67 17.17
N ASN A 353 1.20 9.96 15.99
CA ASN A 353 0.53 11.21 15.67
C ASN A 353 -0.95 10.89 15.47
N SER A 354 -1.84 11.56 16.20
CA SER A 354 -3.30 11.34 16.16
C SER A 354 -3.96 11.96 14.92
N LEU A 355 -3.44 11.65 13.73
CA LEU A 355 -4.11 11.82 12.43
C LEU A 355 -4.30 10.43 11.80
N SER A 356 -4.78 9.48 12.61
CA SER A 356 -5.33 8.19 12.18
C SER A 356 -6.85 8.24 12.26
#